data_AF-A0A946XW55-F1
#
_entry.id   AF-A0A946XW55-F1
#
_cell.length_a   1.000
_cell.length_b   1.000
_cell.length_c   1.000
_cell.angle_alpha   90.00
_cell.angle_beta   90.00
_cell.angle_gamma   90.00
#
_symmetry.space_group_name_H-M   'P 1'
#
loop_
_entity.id
_entity.type
_entity.pdbx_description
1 polymer ?
#
loop_
_entity_poly.entity_id
_entity_poly.type
_entity_poly.pdbx_seq_one_letter_code
_entity_poly.pdbx_strand_id
1 'polypeptide(L)'
;NGYKTSELFSILKDGFDVPETIVYSNGLLETAATIGEFIQKKITHDRYWMVGEKIGQHELYRFRKLHQFATATYPLLWIFSKMEFIPGHQMIVKSRRRHWRPRLQPKLIDGRSIAEAAINTKIGTAAPF
;
A
#
# COMPACT_ATOMS: atom_id res chain seq x y z
N ASN A 1 1.61 -15.81 4.34
CA ASN A 1 2.42 -16.48 3.32
C ASN A 1 2.22 -15.80 1.98
N GLY A 2 3.04 -14.80 1.66
CA GLY A 2 3.02 -14.09 0.38
C GLY A 2 4.45 -13.80 -0.05
N TYR A 3 4.70 -13.77 -1.35
CA TYR A 3 6.02 -13.44 -1.91
C TYR A 3 6.32 -11.95 -1.73
N LYS A 4 7.55 -11.61 -1.34
CA LYS A 4 8.04 -10.22 -1.43
C LYS A 4 8.19 -9.82 -2.90
N THR A 5 8.15 -8.52 -3.18
CA THR A 5 8.36 -7.98 -4.54
C THR A 5 9.65 -8.50 -5.18
N SER A 6 10.74 -8.59 -4.41
CA SER A 6 12.03 -9.11 -4.88
C SER A 6 12.00 -10.61 -5.18
N GLU A 7 11.28 -11.40 -4.38
CA GLU A 7 11.14 -12.85 -4.55
C GLU A 7 10.24 -13.16 -5.76
N LEU A 8 9.16 -12.41 -5.95
CA LEU A 8 8.29 -12.63 -7.10
C LEU A 8 8.96 -12.19 -8.41
N PHE A 9 9.74 -11.11 -8.37
CA PHE A 9 10.57 -10.72 -9.51
C PHE A 9 11.60 -11.80 -9.85
N SER A 10 12.27 -12.39 -8.84
CA SER A 10 13.29 -13.41 -9.08
C SER A 10 12.72 -14.67 -9.73
N ILE A 11 11.47 -15.03 -9.41
CA ILE A 11 10.74 -16.15 -10.03
C ILE A 11 10.27 -15.81 -11.46
N LEU A 12 9.77 -14.59 -11.69
CA LEU A 12 9.15 -14.21 -12.96
C LEU A 12 10.14 -13.75 -14.05
N LYS A 13 11.32 -13.26 -13.67
CA LYS A 13 12.27 -12.59 -14.59
C LYS A 13 12.66 -13.38 -15.85
N ASP A 14 12.61 -14.71 -15.80
CA ASP A 14 13.07 -15.59 -16.87
C ASP A 14 11.97 -15.92 -17.91
N GLY A 15 10.70 -15.74 -17.56
CA GLY A 15 9.54 -16.02 -18.43
C GLY A 15 8.65 -14.83 -18.72
N PHE A 16 8.76 -13.76 -17.93
CA PHE A 16 7.87 -12.62 -17.98
C PHE A 16 8.64 -11.30 -17.87
N ASP A 17 8.26 -10.33 -18.69
CA ASP A 17 8.66 -8.95 -18.46
C ASP A 17 7.66 -8.34 -17.47
N VAL A 18 8.17 -7.88 -16.32
CA VAL A 18 7.39 -7.25 -15.25
C VAL A 18 7.62 -5.73 -15.31
N PRO A 19 6.81 -4.97 -16.07
CA PRO A 19 6.96 -3.53 -16.17
C PRO A 19 6.58 -2.78 -14.90
N GLU A 20 5.64 -3.30 -14.11
CA GLU A 20 5.07 -2.59 -12.97
C GLU A 20 4.63 -3.58 -11.89
N THR A 21 4.95 -3.24 -10.65
CA THR A 21 4.50 -3.97 -9.47
C THR A 21 3.89 -2.96 -8.51
N ILE A 22 2.61 -3.13 -8.21
CA ILE A 22 1.87 -2.26 -7.29
C ILE A 22 1.61 -3.05 -6.02
N VAL A 23 2.02 -2.48 -4.89
CA VAL A 23 1.77 -3.02 -3.55
C VAL A 23 0.66 -2.18 -2.93
N TYR A 24 -0.40 -2.84 -2.47
CA TYR A 24 -1.47 -2.18 -1.73
C TYR A 24 -1.36 -2.57 -0.26
N SER A 25 -1.07 -1.61 0.63
CA SER A 25 -1.10 -1.82 2.08
C SER A 25 -2.36 -1.21 2.67
N ASN A 26 -3.36 -2.05 2.96
CA ASN A 26 -4.63 -1.60 3.54
C ASN A 26 -4.65 -1.64 5.07
N GLY A 27 -3.68 -2.27 5.73
CA GLY A 27 -3.78 -2.56 7.17
C GLY A 27 -3.91 -1.33 8.07
N LEU A 28 -3.15 -0.26 7.83
CA LEU A 28 -3.27 0.99 8.60
C LEU A 28 -4.59 1.71 8.31
N LEU A 29 -5.03 1.71 7.06
CA LEU A 29 -6.30 2.32 6.65
C LEU A 29 -7.47 1.60 7.31
N GLU A 30 -7.48 0.27 7.28
CA GLU A 30 -8.50 -0.58 7.92
C GLU A 30 -8.51 -0.37 9.44
N THR A 31 -7.34 -0.30 10.06
CA THR A 31 -7.22 -0.04 11.51
C THR A 31 -7.76 1.34 11.86
N ALA A 32 -7.37 2.38 11.12
CA ALA A 32 -7.82 3.74 11.34
C ALA A 32 -9.34 3.90 11.09
N ALA A 33 -9.88 3.22 10.07
CA ALA A 33 -11.31 3.16 9.81
C ALA A 33 -12.07 2.49 10.97
N THR A 34 -11.55 1.38 11.48
CA THR A 34 -12.17 0.66 12.62
C THR A 34 -12.17 1.52 13.89
N ILE A 35 -11.09 2.24 14.18
CA ILE A 35 -11.02 3.19 15.29
C ILE A 35 -12.03 4.34 15.09
N GLY A 36 -12.11 4.87 13.87
CA GLY A 36 -13.06 5.90 13.50
C GLY A 36 -14.51 5.47 13.75
N GLU A 37 -14.88 4.27 13.29
CA GLU A 37 -16.20 3.69 13.56
C GLU A 37 -16.47 3.51 15.05
N PHE A 38 -15.48 3.06 15.82
CA PHE A 38 -15.63 2.86 17.26
C PHE A 38 -15.90 4.19 17.98
N ILE A 39 -15.16 5.24 17.64
CA ILE A 39 -15.37 6.59 18.17
C ILE A 39 -16.76 7.10 17.76
N GLN A 40 -17.12 6.92 16.49
CA GLN A 40 -18.42 7.33 15.97
C GLN A 40 -19.57 6.62 16.69
N LYS A 41 -19.47 5.32 16.94
CA LYS A 41 -20.45 4.52 17.70
C LYS A 41 -20.55 4.94 19.18
N LYS A 42 -19.43 5.36 19.80
CA LYS A 42 -19.46 5.88 21.18
C LYS A 42 -20.13 7.25 21.29
N ILE A 43 -19.86 8.15 20.34
CA ILE A 43 -20.47 9.50 20.31
C ILE A 43 -21.93 9.40 19.87
N THR A 44 -22.19 8.51 18.92
CA THR A 44 -23.49 8.32 18.30
C THR A 44 -24.09 7.01 18.79
N HIS A 45 -24.82 7.06 19.91
CA HIS A 45 -25.54 5.91 20.46
C HIS A 45 -26.69 5.40 19.56
N ASP A 46 -26.84 5.92 18.34
CA ASP A 46 -27.87 5.52 17.39
C ASP A 46 -27.35 4.47 16.42
N ARG A 47 -28.26 3.57 16.04
CA ARG A 47 -27.98 2.60 14.99
C ARG A 47 -27.93 3.36 13.66
N TYR A 48 -26.83 3.20 12.94
CA TYR A 48 -26.53 3.87 11.66
C TYR A 48 -27.59 3.69 10.56
N TRP A 49 -28.55 2.78 10.75
CA TRP A 49 -29.63 2.47 9.82
C TRP A 49 -30.99 3.12 10.16
N MET A 50 -31.10 3.89 11.24
CA MET A 50 -32.36 4.58 11.57
C MET A 50 -32.32 6.03 11.05
N VAL A 51 -32.92 6.25 9.88
CA VAL A 51 -33.26 7.61 9.41
C VAL A 51 -34.59 7.98 10.06
N GLY A 52 -34.55 8.84 11.08
CA GLY A 52 -35.75 9.35 11.71
C GLY A 52 -36.60 10.12 10.71
N GLU A 53 -37.87 9.76 10.58
CA GLU A 53 -38.84 10.33 9.62
C GLU A 53 -39.08 11.84 9.84
N LYS A 54 -38.65 12.39 10.99
CA LYS A 54 -38.62 13.82 11.29
C LYS A 54 -37.28 14.22 11.91
N ILE A 55 -36.37 14.67 11.05
CA ILE A 55 -35.05 15.15 11.46
C ILE A 55 -35.21 16.50 12.17
N GLY A 56 -35.07 16.51 13.49
CA GLY A 56 -35.05 17.73 14.29
C GLY A 56 -33.78 18.56 14.05
N GLN A 57 -33.83 19.87 14.33
CA GLN A 57 -32.66 20.77 14.18
C GLN A 57 -31.43 20.30 15.00
N HIS A 58 -31.67 19.62 16.12
CA HIS A 58 -30.60 19.06 16.95
C HIS A 58 -29.82 17.94 16.25
N GLU A 59 -30.51 17.09 15.48
CA GLU A 59 -29.86 16.02 14.71
C GLU A 59 -29.07 16.57 13.54
N LEU A 60 -29.57 17.61 12.85
CA LEU A 60 -28.82 18.30 11.79
C LEU A 60 -27.49 18.85 12.30
N TYR A 61 -27.48 19.47 13.49
CA TYR A 61 -26.26 20.00 14.08
C TYR A 61 -25.26 18.88 14.43
N ARG A 62 -25.75 17.73 14.90
CA ARG A 62 -24.94 16.53 15.17
C ARG A 62 -24.34 15.96 13.89
N PHE A 63 -25.13 15.80 12.82
CA PHE A 63 -24.63 15.35 11.51
C PHE A 63 -23.59 16.31 10.94
N ARG A 64 -23.80 17.62 11.10
CA ARG A 64 -22.82 18.63 10.68
C ARG A 64 -21.50 18.47 11.43
N LYS A 65 -21.54 18.24 12.75
CA LYS A 65 -20.34 17.97 13.55
C LYS A 65 -19.64 16.68 13.10
N LEU A 66 -20.39 15.60 12.87
CA LEU A 66 -19.82 14.34 12.37
C LEU A 66 -19.15 14.52 11.00
N HIS A 67 -19.80 15.24 10.08
CA HIS A 67 -19.22 15.56 8.77
C HIS A 67 -17.94 16.40 8.89
N GLN A 68 -17.94 17.40 9.79
CA GLN A 68 -16.75 18.22 10.06
C GLN A 68 -15.60 17.38 10.62
N PHE A 69 -15.89 16.46 11.56
CA PHE A 69 -14.91 15.51 12.07
C PHE A 69 -14.37 14.61 10.97
N ALA A 70 -15.24 14.01 10.15
CA ALA A 70 -14.84 13.15 9.05
C ALA A 70 -13.93 13.89 8.04
N THR A 71 -14.29 15.12 7.70
CA THR A 71 -13.52 16.00 6.80
C THR A 71 -12.16 16.34 7.41
N ALA A 72 -12.09 16.63 8.71
CA ALA A 72 -10.84 16.92 9.41
C ALA A 72 -9.92 15.70 9.49
N THR A 73 -10.47 14.48 9.64
CA THR A 73 -9.69 13.24 9.69
C THR A 73 -9.27 12.70 8.32
N TYR A 74 -9.90 13.16 7.24
CA TYR A 74 -9.62 12.71 5.88
C TYR A 74 -8.14 12.79 5.44
N PRO A 75 -7.41 13.92 5.60
CA PRO A 75 -6.00 13.98 5.20
C PRO A 75 -5.13 12.98 5.97
N LEU A 76 -5.46 12.71 7.23
CA LEU A 76 -4.74 11.75 8.07
C LEU A 76 -4.99 10.30 7.60
N LEU A 77 -6.23 9.96 7.23
CA LEU A 77 -6.57 8.68 6.59
C LEU A 77 -5.87 8.52 5.23
N TRP A 78 -5.79 9.59 4.44
CA TRP A 78 -5.09 9.59 3.17
C TRP A 78 -3.59 9.30 3.35
N ILE A 79 -2.93 9.92 4.35
CA ILE A 79 -1.53 9.62 4.67
C ILE A 79 -1.38 8.15 5.12
N PHE A 80 -2.27 7.66 6.01
CA PHE A 80 -2.24 6.27 6.45
C PHE A 80 -2.43 5.27 5.31
N SER A 81 -3.21 5.60 4.28
CA SER A 81 -3.36 4.76 3.08
C SER A 81 -2.07 4.62 2.26
N LYS A 82 -1.10 5.55 2.45
CA LYS A 82 0.20 5.52 1.77
C LYS A 82 1.29 4.87 2.61
N MET A 83 1.05 4.63 3.89
CA MET A 83 2.04 4.05 4.79
C MET A 83 1.96 2.52 4.78
N GLU A 84 3.06 1.88 4.37
CA GLU A 84 3.22 0.43 4.38
C GLU A 84 3.74 -0.05 5.74
N PHE A 85 2.86 -0.24 6.71
CA PHE A 85 3.27 -0.67 8.06
C PHE A 85 3.24 -2.18 8.26
N ILE A 86 2.38 -2.90 7.50
CA ILE A 86 2.27 -4.36 7.61
C ILE A 86 2.80 -5.01 6.33
N PRO A 87 4.03 -5.56 6.35
CA PRO A 87 4.61 -6.23 5.19
C PRO A 87 3.80 -7.50 4.86
N GLY A 88 3.25 -7.58 3.64
CA GLY A 88 2.57 -8.78 3.13
C GLY A 88 1.19 -8.60 2.49
N HIS A 89 0.76 -7.37 2.20
CA HIS A 89 -0.54 -7.13 1.56
C HIS A 89 -0.47 -7.14 0.03
N GLN A 90 -1.64 -7.34 -0.58
CA GLN A 90 -1.90 -7.76 -1.95
C GLN A 90 -1.00 -7.06 -2.98
N MET A 91 -0.21 -7.87 -3.70
CA MET A 91 0.64 -7.42 -4.78
C MET A 91 -0.04 -7.73 -6.11
N ILE A 92 -0.30 -6.70 -6.91
CA ILE A 92 -0.76 -6.86 -8.29
C ILE A 92 0.46 -6.69 -9.19
N VAL A 93 0.80 -7.76 -9.92
CA VAL A 93 1.87 -7.74 -10.91
C VAL A 93 1.27 -7.74 -12.30
N LYS A 94 1.52 -6.66 -13.03
CA LYS A 94 1.27 -6.61 -14.47
C LYS A 94 2.50 -7.17 -15.15
N SER A 95 2.34 -8.31 -15.82
CA SER A 95 3.43 -8.94 -16.56
C SER A 95 3.03 -9.26 -17.99
N ARG A 96 4.01 -9.21 -18.90
CA ARG A 96 3.84 -9.67 -20.29
C ARG A 96 4.61 -10.95 -20.48
N ARG A 97 3.95 -11.95 -21.08
CA ARG A 97 4.59 -13.23 -21.44
C ARG A 97 5.73 -12.96 -22.42
N ARG A 98 6.90 -13.51 -22.11
CA ARG A 98 8.09 -13.52 -22.96
C ARG A 98 8.46 -14.96 -23.27
N HIS A 99 9.18 -15.19 -24.35
CA HIS A 99 9.80 -16.50 -24.57
C HIS A 99 10.76 -16.78 -23.42
N TRP A 100 10.57 -17.92 -22.73
CA TRP A 100 11.44 -18.29 -21.62
C TRP A 100 12.88 -18.38 -22.12
N ARG A 101 13.75 -17.57 -21.53
CA ARG A 101 15.19 -17.56 -21.80
C ARG A 101 15.91 -17.13 -20.53
N PRO A 102 16.92 -17.87 -20.07
CA PRO A 102 17.68 -17.47 -18.90
C PRO A 102 18.34 -16.12 -19.15
N ARG A 103 18.15 -15.15 -18.25
CA ARG A 103 18.85 -13.87 -18.34
C ARG A 103 20.33 -14.10 -17.98
N LEU A 104 21.18 -14.21 -18.99
CA LEU A 104 22.64 -14.11 -18.84
C LEU A 104 22.99 -12.64 -18.59
N GLN A 105 22.80 -12.17 -17.35
CA GLN A 105 23.32 -10.88 -16.95
C GLN A 105 24.84 -11.01 -16.74
N PRO A 106 25.64 -10.08 -17.28
CA PRO A 106 27.05 -10.00 -16.91
C PRO A 106 27.13 -9.78 -15.40
N LYS A 107 27.82 -10.70 -14.72
CA LYS A 107 28.11 -10.59 -13.30
C LYS A 107 29.39 -9.78 -13.15
N LEU A 108 29.42 -8.93 -12.14
CA LEU A 108 30.64 -8.26 -11.70
C LEU A 108 31.65 -9.32 -11.22
N ILE A 109 32.92 -8.94 -11.09
CA ILE A 109 34.00 -9.84 -10.61
C ILE A 109 33.61 -10.48 -9.26
N ASP A 110 32.85 -9.75 -8.44
CA ASP A 110 32.35 -10.20 -7.13
C ASP A 110 31.13 -11.14 -7.21
N GLY A 111 30.69 -11.52 -8.41
CA GLY A 111 29.54 -12.42 -8.64
C GLY A 111 28.15 -11.78 -8.51
N ARG A 112 28.06 -10.49 -8.14
CA ARG A 112 26.82 -9.71 -8.04
C ARG A 112 26.31 -9.27 -9.41
N SER A 113 24.99 -9.18 -9.58
CA SER A 113 24.38 -8.56 -10.78
C SER A 113 24.53 -7.03 -10.74
N ILE A 114 24.62 -6.38 -11.92
CA ILE A 114 24.64 -4.91 -12.04
C ILE A 114 23.45 -4.26 -11.32
N ALA A 115 22.28 -4.90 -11.36
CA ALA A 115 21.10 -4.42 -10.65
C ALA A 115 21.26 -4.51 -9.12
N GLU A 116 21.88 -5.57 -8.60
CA GLU A 116 22.13 -5.75 -7.16
C GLU A 116 23.19 -4.78 -6.64
N ALA A 117 24.20 -4.47 -7.46
CA ALA A 117 25.20 -3.46 -7.16
C ALA A 117 24.58 -2.05 -7.16
N ALA A 118 23.72 -1.73 -8.12
CA ALA A 118 23.07 -0.42 -8.22
C ALA A 118 22.06 -0.13 -7.09
N ILE A 119 21.44 -1.16 -6.52
CA ILE A 119 20.52 -1.01 -5.37
C ILE A 119 21.27 -0.65 -4.09
N ASN A 120 22.49 -1.18 -3.91
CA ASN A 120 23.26 -1.02 -2.68
C ASN A 120 24.40 0.01 -2.77
N THR A 121 24.80 0.41 -3.97
CA THR A 121 25.94 1.31 -4.21
C THR A 121 25.67 2.25 -5.38
N LYS A 122 26.19 3.48 -5.30
CA LYS A 122 26.08 4.47 -6.37
C LYS A 122 26.95 4.00 -7.54
N ILE A 123 26.37 3.90 -8.74
CA ILE A 123 27.11 3.47 -9.95
C ILE A 123 28.30 4.43 -10.16
N GLY A 124 29.53 3.90 -10.04
CA GLY A 124 30.78 4.65 -10.22
C GLY A 124 31.75 4.64 -9.04
N THR A 125 31.37 4.16 -7.84
CA THR A 125 32.25 4.16 -6.66
C THR A 125 33.05 2.87 -6.44
N ALA A 126 32.96 1.90 -7.34
CA ALA A 126 33.65 0.60 -7.22
C ALA A 126 34.95 0.51 -8.04
N ALA A 127 35.43 1.61 -8.60
CA ALA A 127 36.76 1.65 -9.22
C ALA A 127 37.79 2.05 -8.15
N PRO A 128 38.73 1.18 -7.75
CA PRO A 128 39.86 1.57 -6.94
C PRO A 128 40.86 2.31 -7.85
N PHE A 129 41.10 3.57 -7.54
CA PHE A 129 42.41 4.20 -7.72
C PHE A 129 42.94 4.51 -6.33
#